data_AF-A0A1E5NY03-F1
#
_entry.id   AF-A0A1E5NY03-F1
#
_cell.length_a   1.000
_cell.length_b   1.000
_cell.length_c   1.000
_cell.angle_alpha   90.00
_cell.angle_beta   90.00
_cell.angle_gamma   90.00
#
_symmetry.space_group_name_H-M   'P 1'
#
loop_
_entity.id
_entity.type
_entity.pdbx_description
1 polymer ?
#
loop_
_entity_poly.entity_id
_entity_poly.type
_entity_poly.pdbx_seq_one_letter_code
_entity_poly.pdbx_strand_id
1 'polypeptide(L)'
;MNTKPACGPERDPDFFEEVDKLFAKHPEAADRYAVKCRRLELEILKIDFKKQVGVTRIEDGRIVTEFLDRDKVERDAGLARMCCEWPKSDDGSCSFICPI
;
A
#
# COMPACT_ATOMS: atom_id res chain seq x y z
N MET A 1 -26.26 13.15 -5.64
CA MET A 1 -26.20 12.26 -4.47
C MET A 1 -24.85 12.49 -3.79
N ASN A 2 -24.82 12.93 -2.53
CA ASN A 2 -23.58 12.98 -1.75
C ASN A 2 -23.19 11.54 -1.38
N THR A 3 -22.45 10.87 -2.25
CA THR A 3 -21.85 9.59 -1.91
C THR A 3 -20.79 9.84 -0.85
N LYS A 4 -20.97 9.24 0.33
CA LYS A 4 -19.95 9.24 1.39
C LYS A 4 -18.60 8.76 0.81
N PRO A 5 -17.46 9.34 1.25
CA PRO A 5 -16.17 8.87 0.83
C PRO A 5 -15.98 7.39 1.19
N ALA A 6 -15.20 6.69 0.38
CA ALA A 6 -15.02 5.24 0.53
C ALA A 6 -14.11 4.87 1.71
N CYS A 7 -13.18 5.76 2.05
CA CYS A 7 -12.23 5.66 3.15
C CYS A 7 -11.91 7.09 3.61
N GLY A 8 -11.33 7.24 4.81
CA GLY A 8 -10.76 8.50 5.28
C GLY A 8 -11.47 9.03 6.52
N PRO A 9 -11.02 10.17 7.09
CA PRO A 9 -11.51 10.67 8.38
C PRO A 9 -13.02 10.98 8.38
N GLU A 10 -13.60 11.38 7.24
CA GLU A 10 -15.06 11.58 7.13
C GLU A 10 -15.85 10.27 7.15
N ARG A 11 -15.23 9.15 6.75
CA ARG A 11 -15.84 7.83 6.69
C ARG A 11 -15.60 7.04 7.97
N ASP A 12 -14.38 7.12 8.50
CA ASP A 12 -13.84 6.31 9.60
C ASP A 12 -13.24 7.21 10.71
N PRO A 13 -14.02 8.13 11.31
CA PRO A 13 -13.50 9.18 12.19
C PRO A 13 -12.75 8.63 13.41
N ASP A 14 -13.30 7.63 14.10
CA ASP A 14 -12.69 7.04 15.30
C ASP A 14 -11.33 6.39 15.00
N PHE A 15 -11.17 5.79 13.81
CA PHE A 15 -9.88 5.20 13.40
C PHE A 15 -8.83 6.29 13.16
N PHE A 16 -9.20 7.37 12.47
CA PHE A 16 -8.27 8.46 12.19
C PHE A 16 -7.92 9.28 13.44
N GLU A 17 -8.82 9.39 14.42
CA GLU A 17 -8.48 9.97 15.73
C GLU A 17 -7.35 9.18 16.42
N GLU A 18 -7.37 7.85 16.34
CA GLU A 18 -6.30 7.01 16.89
C GLU A 18 -5.00 7.10 16.09
N VAL A 19 -5.08 7.26 14.76
CA VAL A 19 -3.89 7.53 13.93
C VAL A 19 -3.24 8.87 14.30
N ASP A 20 -4.05 9.91 14.53
CA ASP A 20 -3.55 11.23 14.95
C ASP A 20 -2.84 11.15 16.30
N LYS A 21 -3.41 10.42 17.27
CA LYS A 21 -2.75 10.15 18.57
C LYS A 21 -1.44 9.39 18.40
N LEU A 22 -1.37 8.42 17.48
CA LEU A 22 -0.15 7.67 17.20
C LEU A 22 0.95 8.57 16.65
N PHE A 23 0.63 9.43 15.68
CA PHE A 23 1.60 10.36 15.11
C PHE A 23 1.99 11.48 16.07
N ALA A 24 1.09 11.94 16.94
CA ALA A 24 1.45 12.86 18.02
C ALA A 24 2.47 12.24 18.99
N LYS A 25 2.41 10.92 19.20
CA LYS A 25 3.38 10.18 20.03
C LYS A 25 4.71 9.90 19.31
N HIS A 26 4.68 9.79 17.97
CA HIS A 26 5.82 9.47 17.12
C HIS A 26 5.91 10.46 15.94
N PRO A 27 6.25 11.73 16.18
CA PRO A 27 6.20 12.78 15.16
C PRO A 27 7.13 12.48 13.97
N GLU A 28 8.28 11.86 14.21
CA GLU A 28 9.22 11.43 13.18
C GLU A 28 8.68 10.31 12.26
N ALA A 29 7.60 9.63 12.66
CA ALA A 29 6.94 8.62 11.85
C ALA A 29 5.89 9.25 10.90
N ALA A 30 5.34 10.42 11.24
CA ALA A 30 4.33 11.09 10.43
C ALA A 30 4.84 11.47 9.03
N ASP A 31 6.12 11.81 8.91
CA ASP A 31 6.75 12.12 7.61
C ASP A 31 7.17 10.89 6.81
N ARG A 32 7.18 9.70 7.43
CA ARG A 32 7.70 8.46 6.83
C ARG A 32 6.62 7.46 6.45
N TYR A 33 5.45 7.53 7.08
CA TYR A 33 4.39 6.56 6.92
C TYR A 33 3.07 7.24 6.57
N ALA A 34 2.27 6.55 5.76
CA ALA A 34 0.95 7.02 5.35
C ALA A 34 -0.08 5.89 5.46
N VAL A 35 -1.34 6.26 5.68
CA VAL A 35 -2.49 5.35 5.59
C VAL A 35 -3.03 5.36 4.17
N LYS A 36 -3.20 4.18 3.56
CA LYS A 36 -3.69 4.03 2.19
C LYS A 36 -5.03 3.29 2.15
N CYS A 37 -6.01 3.87 1.47
CA CYS A 37 -7.26 3.19 1.14
C CYS A 37 -7.03 2.17 0.01
N ARG A 38 -7.22 0.89 0.29
CA ARG A 38 -6.97 -0.20 -0.69
C ARG A 38 -8.17 -0.56 -1.57
N ARG A 39 -9.15 0.34 -1.68
CA ARG A 39 -10.39 0.07 -2.44
C ARG A 39 -10.12 -0.15 -3.92
N LEU A 40 -9.23 0.65 -4.51
CA LEU A 40 -8.88 0.51 -5.93
C LEU A 40 -8.30 -0.89 -6.19
N GLU A 41 -7.39 -1.35 -5.34
CA GLU A 41 -6.73 -2.64 -5.48
C GLU A 41 -7.67 -3.82 -5.21
N LEU A 42 -8.37 -3.82 -4.07
CA LEU A 42 -9.16 -4.96 -3.64
C LEU A 42 -10.53 -5.03 -4.30
N GLU A 43 -11.21 -3.88 -4.45
CA GLU A 43 -12.60 -3.86 -4.92
C GLU A 43 -12.73 -3.62 -6.41
N ILE A 44 -11.86 -2.81 -7.00
CA ILE A 44 -11.96 -2.43 -8.43
C ILE A 44 -11.06 -3.33 -9.29
N LEU A 45 -9.77 -3.41 -8.96
CA LEU A 45 -8.80 -4.22 -9.69
C LEU A 45 -8.85 -5.71 -9.31
N LYS A 46 -9.50 -6.06 -8.19
CA LYS A 46 -9.64 -7.43 -7.69
C LYS A 46 -8.31 -8.16 -7.49
N ILE A 47 -7.30 -7.44 -7.00
CA ILE A 47 -5.96 -7.99 -6.76
C ILE A 47 -6.02 -9.03 -5.63
N ASP A 48 -5.46 -10.21 -5.89
CA ASP A 48 -5.19 -11.21 -4.86
C ASP A 48 -3.75 -11.08 -4.38
N PHE A 49 -3.52 -10.35 -3.28
CA PHE A 49 -2.18 -10.14 -2.73
C PHE A 49 -1.48 -11.41 -2.25
N LYS A 50 -2.16 -12.57 -2.16
CA LYS A 50 -1.47 -13.85 -1.91
C LYS A 50 -0.80 -14.41 -3.16
N LYS A 51 -1.29 -14.04 -4.35
CA LYS A 51 -0.80 -14.53 -5.64
C LYS A 51 -0.05 -13.46 -6.42
N GLN A 52 -0.40 -12.20 -6.19
CA GLN A 52 0.10 -11.05 -6.93
C GLN A 52 0.82 -10.08 -6.01
N VAL A 53 1.75 -9.33 -6.58
CA VAL A 53 2.52 -8.27 -5.91
C VAL A 53 2.56 -7.03 -6.81
N GLY A 54 2.39 -5.86 -6.21
CA GLY A 54 2.54 -4.59 -6.93
C GLY A 54 4.02 -4.25 -7.11
N VAL A 55 4.49 -4.19 -8.35
CA VAL A 55 5.83 -3.70 -8.70
C VAL A 55 5.69 -2.27 -9.18
N THR A 56 6.35 -1.36 -8.49
CA THR A 56 6.31 0.06 -8.82
C THR A 56 7.56 0.45 -9.60
N ARG A 57 7.41 1.34 -10.57
CA ARG A 57 8.50 2.02 -11.28
C ARG A 57 8.20 3.50 -11.45
N ILE A 58 9.24 4.31 -11.62
CA ILE A 58 9.12 5.71 -12.02
C ILE A 58 9.34 5.78 -13.54
N GLU A 59 8.34 6.24 -14.27
CA GLU A 59 8.37 6.35 -15.73
C GLU A 59 7.81 7.72 -16.11
N ASP A 60 8.60 8.53 -16.83
CA ASP A 60 8.22 9.87 -17.27
C ASP A 60 7.67 10.78 -16.15
N GLY A 61 8.31 10.75 -14.98
CA GLY A 61 7.90 11.53 -13.80
C GLY A 61 6.63 11.04 -13.13
N ARG A 62 6.13 9.85 -13.49
CA ARG A 62 4.95 9.21 -12.90
C ARG A 62 5.35 7.97 -12.13
N ILE A 63 4.62 7.70 -11.06
CA ILE A 63 4.68 6.43 -10.35
C ILE A 63 3.69 5.48 -11.04
N VAL A 64 4.21 4.41 -11.65
CA VAL A 64 3.41 3.35 -12.27
C VAL A 64 3.55 2.10 -11.43
N THR A 65 2.42 1.52 -11.02
CA THR A 65 2.41 0.25 -10.30
C THR A 65 1.69 -0.81 -11.12
N GLU A 66 2.40 -1.90 -11.42
CA GLU A 66 1.88 -3.07 -12.11
C GLU A 66 1.73 -4.23 -11.13
N PHE A 67 0.59 -4.92 -11.13
CA PHE A 67 0.39 -6.10 -10.30
C PHE A 67 0.74 -7.35 -11.11
N LEU A 68 1.79 -8.05 -10.67
CA LEU A 68 2.32 -9.23 -11.35
C LEU A 68 2.17 -10.46 -10.45
N ASP A 69 2.12 -11.65 -11.06
CA ASP A 69 2.18 -12.90 -10.31
C ASP A 69 3.51 -13.01 -9.54
N ARG A 70 3.43 -13.40 -8.27
CA ARG A 70 4.58 -13.51 -7.37
C ARG A 70 5.67 -14.42 -7.93
N ASP A 71 5.30 -15.58 -8.47
CA ASP A 71 6.22 -16.52 -9.10
C ASP A 71 7.06 -15.90 -10.23
N LYS A 72 6.48 -14.93 -10.95
CA LYS A 72 7.20 -14.22 -12.02
C LYS A 72 8.24 -13.27 -11.43
N VAL A 73 7.87 -12.55 -10.39
CA VAL A 73 8.73 -11.57 -9.70
C VAL A 73 9.87 -12.24 -8.94
N GLU A 74 9.63 -13.39 -8.31
CA GLU A 74 10.67 -14.14 -7.58
C GLU A 74 11.75 -14.71 -8.50
N ARG A 75 11.38 -15.11 -9.72
CA ARG A 75 12.34 -15.56 -10.74
C ARG A 75 13.20 -14.41 -11.27
N ASP A 76 12.64 -13.21 -11.32
CA ASP A 76 13.32 -11.97 -11.71
C ASP A 76 14.04 -11.35 -10.48
N ALA A 77 14.97 -12.11 -9.89
CA ALA A 77 15.66 -11.84 -8.61
C ALA A 77 16.38 -10.48 -8.45
N GLY A 78 16.30 -9.59 -9.44
CA GLY A 78 16.79 -8.20 -9.40
C GLY A 78 15.82 -7.20 -8.75
N LEU A 79 14.58 -7.59 -8.44
CA LEU A 79 13.58 -6.69 -7.83
C LEU A 79 13.63 -6.65 -6.29
N ALA A 80 14.53 -7.42 -5.66
CA ALA A 80 14.67 -7.44 -4.23
C ALA A 80 15.50 -6.25 -3.72
N ARG A 81 14.88 -5.42 -2.85
CA ARG A 81 15.46 -4.71 -1.67
C ARG A 81 15.26 -3.20 -1.64
N MET A 82 14.04 -2.73 -1.43
CA MET A 82 13.81 -1.28 -1.49
C MET A 82 12.72 -0.73 -0.60
N CYS A 83 11.51 -1.28 -0.67
CA CYS A 83 10.39 -0.94 0.20
C CYS A 83 9.48 -2.18 0.28
N CYS A 84 8.71 -2.32 1.35
CA CYS A 84 7.60 -3.26 1.41
C CYS A 84 6.37 -2.56 1.98
N GLU A 85 5.23 -2.72 1.32
CA GLU A 85 3.95 -2.42 1.97
C GLU A 85 3.46 -3.72 2.63
N TRP A 86 3.46 -3.74 3.96
CA TRP A 86 3.04 -4.91 4.75
C TRP A 86 1.52 -4.92 4.92
N PRO A 87 0.81 -5.99 4.51
CA PRO A 87 -0.59 -6.17 4.88
C PRO A 87 -0.72 -6.56 6.36
N LYS A 88 -1.90 -6.33 6.95
CA LYS A 88 -2.21 -6.74 8.34
C LYS A 88 -2.04 -8.25 8.57
N SER A 89 -2.21 -9.07 7.52
CA SER A 89 -1.90 -10.50 7.57
C SER A 89 -0.39 -10.68 7.40
N ASP A 90 0.32 -10.67 8.52
CA ASP A 90 1.76 -10.88 8.57
C ASP A 90 2.12 -12.35 8.31
N ASP A 91 2.00 -12.80 7.06
CA ASP A 91 2.63 -14.02 6.57
C ASP A 91 4.07 -13.77 6.09
N GLY A 92 4.62 -12.59 6.37
CA GLY A 92 5.94 -12.15 5.91
C GLY A 92 5.98 -11.71 4.44
N SER A 93 4.88 -11.76 3.68
CA SER A 93 4.88 -11.40 2.26
C SER A 93 4.63 -9.91 2.00
N CYS A 94 5.48 -9.29 1.17
CA CYS A 94 5.30 -7.89 0.77
C CYS A 94 4.19 -7.77 -0.27
N SER A 95 3.25 -6.84 -0.09
CA SER A 95 2.18 -6.56 -1.08
C SER A 95 2.66 -5.66 -2.22
N PHE A 96 3.71 -4.87 -1.98
CA PHE A 96 4.31 -3.98 -2.97
C PHE A 96 5.83 -3.97 -2.86
N ILE A 97 6.49 -3.73 -4.00
CA ILE A 97 7.93 -3.53 -4.16
C ILE A 97 8.13 -2.20 -4.89
N CYS A 98 8.96 -1.31 -4.35
CA CYS A 98 9.32 -0.01 -4.94
C CYS A 98 10.73 -0.03 -5.55
N PRO A 99 11.06 0.87 -6.48
CA PRO A 99 12.44 1.15 -6.90
C PRO A 99 13.14 2.12 -5.93
N ILE A 100 14.49 2.18 -5.98
CA ILE A 100 15.32 3.22 -5.31
C ILE A 100 15.18 4.53 -6.07
#